data_AF-W4LCU4-F1
#
_entry.id   AF-W4LCU4-F1
#
_cell.length_a   1.000
_cell.length_b   1.000
_cell.length_c   1.000
_cell.angle_alpha   90.00
_cell.angle_beta   90.00
_cell.angle_gamma   90.00
#
_symmetry.space_group_name_H-M   'P 1'
#
loop_
_entity.id
_entity.type
_entity.pdbx_description
1 polymer ?
#
loop_
_entity_poly.entity_id
_entity_poly.type
_entity_poly.pdbx_seq_one_letter_code
_entity_poly.pdbx_strand_id
1 'polypeptide(L)'
;MSRGGAVARELLGDPFGGILVTDRDNAYNWYPVRWRQVCGSHVLRDFEAIRGRGGTSEEIVEALLEQAHQKFEWWHRVRDGTLKRSTCRSSMTSLRCEVERLLEAASQCGVAKTEGTCREMLKRRHRVGSA
;
A
#
# COMPACT_ATOMS: atom_id res chain seq x y z
N MET A 1 14.87 -0.85 18.01
CA MET A 1 13.70 -1.74 17.82
C MET A 1 12.59 -1.23 18.74
N SER A 2 11.38 -0.98 18.24
CA SER A 2 10.27 -0.52 19.09
C SER A 2 9.74 -1.66 19.97
N ARG A 3 9.02 -1.34 21.06
CA ARG A 3 8.36 -2.33 21.93
C ARG A 3 7.47 -3.29 21.13
N GLY A 4 6.68 -2.76 20.18
CA GLY A 4 5.87 -3.59 19.29
C GLY A 4 6.70 -4.50 18.39
N GLY A 5 7.88 -4.06 17.96
CA GLY A 5 8.77 -4.86 17.12
C GLY A 5 9.36 -6.09 17.80
N ALA A 6 9.62 -6.01 19.12
CA ALA A 6 10.06 -7.16 19.91
C ALA A 6 8.98 -8.25 19.96
N VAL A 7 7.74 -7.86 20.30
CA VAL A 7 6.58 -8.77 20.37
C VAL A 7 6.27 -9.36 19.00
N ALA A 8 6.27 -8.54 17.93
CA ALA A 8 6.02 -9.02 16.58
C ALA A 8 7.05 -10.08 16.13
N ARG A 9 8.33 -9.90 16.51
CA ARG A 9 9.38 -10.87 16.18
C ARG A 9 9.19 -12.20 16.91
N GLU A 10 8.81 -12.15 18.19
CA GLU A 10 8.51 -13.33 18.98
C GLU A 10 7.33 -14.11 18.39
N LEU A 11 6.25 -13.43 18.01
CA LEU A 11 5.05 -14.05 17.45
C LEU A 11 5.25 -14.65 16.05
N LEU A 12 6.06 -14.03 15.20
CA LEU A 12 6.25 -14.47 13.82
C LEU A 12 7.16 -15.71 13.69
N GLY A 13 8.03 -15.95 14.68
CA GLY A 13 9.11 -16.94 14.55
C GLY A 13 10.13 -16.57 13.47
N ASP A 14 11.24 -17.31 13.39
CA ASP A 14 12.34 -17.03 12.45
C ASP A 14 12.73 -18.27 11.62
N PRO A 15 12.64 -18.27 10.28
CA PRO A 15 12.01 -17.28 9.39
C PRO A 15 10.58 -17.67 8.94
N PHE A 16 9.69 -16.68 8.82
CA PHE A 16 8.39 -16.85 8.14
C PHE A 16 8.58 -17.16 6.64
N GLY A 17 8.07 -18.31 6.18
CA GLY A 17 8.31 -18.85 4.83
C GLY A 17 7.48 -18.22 3.69
N GLY A 18 6.83 -17.09 3.92
CA GLY A 18 5.92 -16.46 2.95
C GLY A 18 6.10 -14.96 2.82
N ILE A 19 5.10 -14.31 2.25
CA ILE A 19 5.01 -12.84 2.22
C ILE A 19 4.27 -12.36 3.46
N LEU A 20 4.96 -11.61 4.31
CA LEU A 20 4.39 -10.98 5.48
C LEU A 20 3.61 -9.73 5.06
N VAL A 21 2.28 -9.74 5.22
CA VAL A 21 1.43 -8.58 4.95
C VAL A 21 1.14 -7.86 6.27
N THR A 22 1.62 -6.62 6.42
CA THR A 22 1.45 -5.81 7.64
C THR A 22 0.78 -4.47 7.32
N ASP A 23 0.35 -3.74 8.33
CA ASP A 23 0.14 -2.30 8.17
C ASP A 23 1.46 -1.52 7.95
N ARG A 24 1.39 -0.19 8.07
CA ARG A 24 2.54 0.73 7.93
C ARG A 24 3.29 0.97 9.25
N ASP A 25 3.01 0.21 10.31
CA ASP A 25 3.64 0.39 11.62
C ASP A 25 5.16 0.15 11.56
N ASN A 26 5.89 0.90 12.39
CA ASN A 26 7.34 0.83 12.47
C ASN A 26 7.85 -0.46 13.13
N ALA A 27 6.99 -1.17 13.88
CA ALA A 27 7.28 -2.43 14.54
C ALA A 27 7.83 -3.48 13.59
N TYR A 28 7.46 -3.42 12.32
CA TYR A 28 7.86 -4.38 11.30
C TYR A 28 9.05 -3.92 10.45
N ASN A 29 9.69 -2.78 10.75
CA ASN A 29 10.78 -2.24 9.92
C ASN A 29 12.06 -3.09 9.93
N TRP A 30 12.21 -3.98 10.91
CA TRP A 30 13.30 -4.96 10.94
C TRP A 30 13.11 -6.10 9.93
N TYR A 31 11.88 -6.34 9.45
CA TYR A 31 11.60 -7.44 8.53
C TYR A 31 12.02 -7.08 7.10
N PRO A 32 12.73 -7.97 6.36
CA PRO A 32 13.23 -7.65 5.03
C PRO A 32 12.14 -7.25 4.04
N VAL A 33 12.37 -6.15 3.31
CA VAL A 33 11.41 -5.57 2.35
C VAL A 33 10.98 -6.56 1.27
N ARG A 34 11.89 -7.42 0.80
CA ARG A 34 11.60 -8.43 -0.23
C ARG A 34 10.50 -9.42 0.16
N TRP A 35 10.24 -9.59 1.45
CA TRP A 35 9.27 -10.52 2.00
C TRP A 35 8.17 -9.83 2.79
N ARG A 36 8.09 -8.49 2.73
CA ARG A 36 7.06 -7.70 3.43
C ARG A 36 6.26 -6.85 2.46
N GLN A 37 4.95 -6.92 2.62
CA GLN A 37 3.98 -6.07 1.93
C GLN A 37 3.18 -5.21 2.90
N VAL A 38 2.79 -4.02 2.46
CA VAL A 38 1.78 -3.21 3.14
C VAL A 38 0.39 -3.72 2.73
N CYS A 39 -0.46 -3.95 3.73
CA CYS A 39 -1.82 -4.40 3.60
C CYS A 39 -2.65 -3.40 2.77
N GLY A 40 -3.27 -3.89 1.69
CA GLY A 40 -4.07 -3.07 0.79
C GLY A 40 -5.24 -2.36 1.49
N SER A 41 -5.86 -2.99 2.49
CA SER A 41 -7.01 -2.39 3.20
C SER A 41 -6.61 -1.20 4.04
N HIS A 42 -5.39 -1.19 4.58
CA HIS A 42 -4.85 -0.03 5.28
C HIS A 42 -4.51 1.10 4.30
N VAL A 43 -3.97 0.79 3.13
CA VAL A 43 -3.74 1.80 2.07
C VAL A 43 -5.05 2.43 1.61
N LEU A 44 -6.10 1.63 1.39
CA LEU A 44 -7.42 2.16 1.04
C LEU A 44 -7.97 3.11 2.11
N ARG A 45 -7.90 2.72 3.39
CA ARG A 45 -8.32 3.59 4.50
C ARG A 45 -7.52 4.88 4.60
N ASP A 46 -6.23 4.83 4.26
CA ASP A 46 -5.41 6.04 4.22
C ASP A 46 -5.88 6.99 3.10
N PHE A 47 -6.21 6.47 1.91
CA PHE A 47 -6.75 7.28 0.81
C PHE A 47 -8.12 7.86 1.16
N GLU A 48 -9.00 7.08 1.80
CA GLU A 48 -10.27 7.54 2.35
C GLU A 48 -10.09 8.67 3.37
N ALA A 49 -9.13 8.52 4.28
CA ALA A 49 -8.79 9.55 5.26
C ALA A 49 -8.14 10.79 4.64
N ILE A 50 -7.55 10.68 3.45
CA ILE A 50 -7.09 11.82 2.66
C ILE A 50 -8.31 12.49 2.00
N ARG A 51 -9.22 11.72 1.39
CA ARG A 51 -10.44 12.23 0.75
C ARG A 51 -11.27 13.06 1.72
N GLY A 52 -11.46 12.56 2.94
CA GLY A 52 -12.21 13.27 3.98
C GLY A 52 -11.61 14.61 4.43
N ARG A 53 -10.40 14.99 3.96
CA ARG A 53 -9.80 16.31 4.21
C ARG A 53 -10.29 17.37 3.22
N GLY A 54 -10.79 16.94 2.05
CA GLY A 54 -11.24 17.80 0.95
C GLY A 54 -10.15 18.69 0.35
N GLY A 55 -10.57 19.59 -0.53
CA GLY A 55 -9.74 20.66 -1.09
C GLY A 55 -9.03 20.29 -2.40
N THR A 56 -7.94 20.99 -2.71
CA THR A 56 -7.26 20.94 -4.03
C THR A 56 -6.70 19.58 -4.43
N SER A 57 -6.70 18.60 -3.53
CA SER A 57 -6.23 17.24 -3.80
C SER A 57 -7.33 16.24 -4.20
N GLU A 58 -8.61 16.63 -4.22
CA GLU A 58 -9.73 15.70 -4.42
C GLU A 58 -9.58 14.82 -5.67
N GLU A 59 -9.30 15.42 -6.84
CA GLU A 59 -9.15 14.66 -8.09
C GLU A 59 -8.01 13.62 -8.02
N ILE A 60 -6.87 13.99 -7.44
CA ILE A 60 -5.72 13.08 -7.31
C ILE A 60 -6.04 11.94 -6.34
N VAL A 61 -6.85 12.22 -5.31
CA VAL A 61 -7.21 11.25 -4.28
C VAL A 61 -8.28 10.28 -4.79
N GLU A 62 -9.24 10.75 -5.58
CA GLU A 62 -10.19 9.87 -6.26
C GLU A 62 -9.44 8.93 -7.22
N ALA A 63 -8.47 9.43 -7.98
CA ALA A 63 -7.63 8.56 -8.82
C ALA A 63 -6.84 7.52 -8.00
N LEU A 64 -6.33 7.87 -6.80
CA LEU A 64 -5.69 6.90 -5.89
C LEU A 64 -6.68 5.83 -5.38
N LEU A 65 -7.92 6.23 -5.07
CA LEU A 65 -8.98 5.33 -4.65
C LEU A 65 -9.36 4.36 -5.78
N GLU A 66 -9.49 4.84 -7.01
CA GLU A 66 -9.74 4.00 -8.19
C GLU A 66 -8.67 2.92 -8.36
N GLN A 67 -7.38 3.28 -8.25
CA GLN A 67 -6.29 2.29 -8.30
C GLN A 67 -6.38 1.28 -7.15
N ALA A 68 -6.73 1.73 -5.94
CA ALA A 68 -6.90 0.82 -4.80
C ALA A 68 -8.06 -0.16 -5.03
N HIS A 69 -9.22 0.32 -5.51
CA HIS A 69 -10.37 -0.51 -5.83
C HIS A 69 -10.06 -1.49 -6.96
N GLN A 70 -9.39 -1.05 -8.02
CA GLN A 70 -8.99 -1.91 -9.14
C GLN A 70 -8.10 -3.07 -8.69
N LYS A 71 -7.15 -2.79 -7.79
CA LYS A 71 -6.31 -3.83 -7.17
C LYS A 71 -7.14 -4.86 -6.42
N PHE A 72 -8.12 -4.42 -5.63
CA PHE A 72 -9.00 -5.33 -4.90
C PHE A 72 -9.86 -6.17 -5.84
N GLU A 73 -10.42 -5.56 -6.89
CA GLU A 73 -11.18 -6.29 -7.91
C GLU A 73 -10.33 -7.41 -8.55
N TRP A 74 -9.12 -7.10 -9.00
CA TRP A 74 -8.23 -8.13 -9.57
C TRP A 74 -7.86 -9.21 -8.57
N TRP A 75 -7.64 -8.86 -7.30
CA TRP A 75 -7.39 -9.85 -6.25
C TRP A 75 -8.61 -10.76 -6.02
N HIS A 76 -9.83 -10.21 -5.97
CA HIS A 76 -11.06 -10.99 -5.88
C HIS A 76 -11.23 -11.91 -7.09
N ARG A 77 -11.00 -11.42 -8.30
CA ARG A 77 -11.07 -12.23 -9.52
C ARG A 77 -10.04 -13.37 -9.54
N VAL A 78 -8.84 -13.14 -9.02
CA VAL A 78 -7.84 -14.20 -8.84
C VAL A 78 -8.31 -15.24 -7.83
N ARG A 79 -8.85 -14.80 -6.69
CA ARG A 79 -9.41 -15.69 -5.65
C ARG A 79 -10.54 -16.54 -6.22
N ASP A 80 -11.41 -15.93 -7.03
CA ASP A 80 -12.60 -16.58 -7.60
C ASP A 80 -12.27 -17.37 -8.88
N GLY A 81 -11.01 -17.41 -9.30
CA GLY A 81 -10.54 -18.16 -10.48
C GLY A 81 -10.91 -17.54 -11.83
N THR A 82 -11.49 -16.33 -11.84
CA THR A 82 -11.93 -15.61 -13.05
C THR A 82 -10.84 -14.73 -13.67
N LEU A 83 -9.68 -14.63 -13.01
CA LEU A 83 -8.47 -13.99 -13.52
C LEU A 83 -7.24 -14.84 -13.19
N LYS A 84 -6.40 -15.11 -14.19
CA LYS A 84 -5.14 -15.83 -13.96
C LYS A 84 -4.22 -15.03 -13.05
N ARG A 85 -3.56 -15.69 -12.10
CA ARG A 85 -2.54 -15.08 -11.23
C ARG A 85 -1.43 -14.37 -12.02
N SER A 86 -0.99 -14.95 -13.13
CA SER A 86 0.03 -14.34 -14.00
C SER A 86 -0.45 -13.03 -14.62
N THR A 87 -1.67 -12.98 -15.15
CA THR A 87 -2.27 -11.76 -15.70
C THR A 87 -2.41 -10.68 -14.63
N CYS A 88 -2.95 -11.03 -13.45
CA CYS A 88 -3.05 -10.10 -12.32
C CYS A 88 -1.68 -9.53 -11.92
N ARG A 89 -0.64 -10.38 -11.87
CA ARG A 89 0.74 -9.96 -11.58
C ARG A 89 1.28 -8.97 -12.60
N SER A 90 1.08 -9.21 -13.90
CA SER A 90 1.50 -8.30 -14.96
C SER A 90 0.78 -6.95 -14.87
N SER A 91 -0.54 -6.96 -14.66
CA SER A 91 -1.35 -5.74 -14.49
C SER A 91 -0.96 -4.94 -13.24
N MET A 92 -0.53 -5.62 -12.17
CA MET A 92 -0.11 -4.99 -10.92
C MET A 92 1.12 -4.09 -11.09
N THR A 93 1.97 -4.34 -12.09
CA THR A 93 3.15 -3.49 -12.37
C THR A 93 2.71 -2.10 -12.83
N SER A 94 1.81 -2.01 -13.81
CA SER A 94 1.28 -0.75 -14.30
C SER A 94 0.51 0.02 -13.22
N LEU A 95 -0.30 -0.70 -12.43
CA LEU A 95 -1.03 -0.12 -11.31
C LEU A 95 -0.09 0.49 -10.27
N ARG A 96 1.04 -0.17 -9.96
CA ARG A 96 2.02 0.41 -9.02
C ARG A 96 2.66 1.67 -9.56
N CYS A 97 3.05 1.69 -10.83
CA CYS A 97 3.61 2.90 -11.45
C CYS A 97 2.63 4.06 -11.37
N GLU A 98 1.34 3.80 -11.63
CA GLU A 98 0.31 4.83 -11.55
C GLU A 98 0.07 5.32 -10.12
N VAL A 99 0.00 4.40 -9.14
CA VAL A 99 -0.09 4.76 -7.72
C VAL A 99 1.12 5.60 -7.29
N GLU A 100 2.33 5.25 -7.70
CA GLU A 100 3.54 6.04 -7.39
C GLU A 100 3.47 7.43 -8.00
N ARG A 101 3.08 7.55 -9.27
CA ARG A 101 2.88 8.83 -9.97
C ARG A 101 1.86 9.72 -9.27
N LEU A 102 0.72 9.16 -8.87
CA LEU A 102 -0.35 9.88 -8.16
C LEU A 102 0.08 10.30 -6.75
N LEU A 103 0.82 9.45 -6.04
CA LEU A 103 1.40 9.80 -4.73
C LEU A 103 2.42 10.93 -4.84
N GLU A 104 3.22 10.97 -5.91
CA GLU A 104 4.15 12.07 -6.18
C GLU A 104 3.41 13.38 -6.44
N ALA A 105 2.33 13.36 -7.24
CA ALA A 105 1.49 14.54 -7.44
C ALA A 105 0.81 15.00 -6.14
N ALA A 106 0.21 14.07 -5.38
CA ALA A 106 -0.43 14.36 -4.09
C ALA A 106 0.57 14.86 -3.03
N SER A 107 1.86 14.55 -3.17
CA SER A 107 2.91 15.04 -2.28
C SER A 107 3.19 16.54 -2.41
N GLN A 108 2.63 17.20 -3.43
CA GLN A 108 2.83 18.60 -3.80
C GLN A 108 1.50 19.35 -4.01
N CYS A 109 0.39 18.85 -3.45
CA CYS A 109 -0.97 19.35 -3.72
C CYS A 109 -1.38 20.60 -2.92
N GLY A 110 -0.51 21.14 -2.07
CA GLY A 110 -0.78 22.30 -1.22
C GLY A 110 -1.52 21.99 0.08
N VAL A 111 -1.93 20.74 0.32
CA VAL A 111 -2.59 20.31 1.56
C VAL A 111 -1.58 19.59 2.46
N ALA A 112 -0.97 20.32 3.40
CA ALA A 112 0.19 19.85 4.20
C ALA A 112 0.02 18.43 4.81
N LYS A 113 -1.16 18.10 5.33
CA LYS A 113 -1.43 16.78 5.92
C LYS A 113 -1.45 15.67 4.85
N THR A 114 -2.03 15.95 3.68
CA THR A 114 -2.06 15.06 2.51
C THR A 114 -0.65 14.83 2.00
N GLU A 115 0.08 15.92 1.78
CA GLU A 115 1.47 15.85 1.32
C GLU A 115 2.36 15.03 2.27
N GLY A 116 2.22 15.23 3.58
CA GLY A 116 2.92 14.44 4.59
C GLY A 116 2.59 12.95 4.51
N THR A 117 1.32 12.61 4.34
CA THR A 117 0.87 11.21 4.22
C THR A 117 1.44 10.56 2.95
N CYS A 118 1.34 11.23 1.81
CA CYS A 118 1.81 10.73 0.52
C CYS A 118 3.33 10.58 0.47
N ARG A 119 4.10 11.53 1.03
CA ARG A 119 5.57 11.41 1.18
C ARG A 119 5.97 10.19 2.00
N GLU A 120 5.25 9.93 3.10
CA GLU A 120 5.50 8.75 3.93
C GLU A 120 5.18 7.44 3.19
N MET A 121 4.16 7.42 2.33
CA MET A 121 3.87 6.25 1.49
C MET A 121 4.94 6.03 0.41
N LEU A 122 5.43 7.08 -0.23
CA LEU A 122 6.50 7.00 -1.24
C LEU A 122 7.80 6.42 -0.67
N LYS A 123 8.16 6.77 0.57
CA LYS A 123 9.31 6.15 1.27
C LYS A 123 9.19 4.63 1.40
N ARG A 124 7.97 4.08 1.26
CA ARG A 124 7.63 2.66 1.41
C ARG A 124 7.19 2.02 0.08
N ARG A 125 7.41 2.66 -1.07
CA ARG A 125 6.89 2.24 -2.40
C ARG A 125 7.17 0.79 -2.77
N HIS A 126 8.35 0.27 -2.43
CA HIS A 126 8.72 -1.14 -2.65
C HIS A 126 7.87 -2.16 -1.88
N ARG A 127 7.02 -1.71 -0.94
CA ARG A 127 6.14 -2.54 -0.10
C ARG A 127 4.67 -2.43 -0.51
N VAL A 128 4.31 -1.48 -1.38
CA VAL A 128 2.93 -1.24 -1.81
C VAL A 128 2.67 -2.04 -3.09
N GLY A 129 2.22 -3.29 -2.94
CA GLY A 129 1.50 -3.99 -4.00
C GLY A 129 2.15 -5.21 -4.64
N SER A 130 3.06 -5.96 -4.02
CA SER A 130 3.45 -7.27 -4.58
C SER A 130 2.25 -8.23 -4.69
N ALA A 131 2.13 -8.90 -5.84
CA ALA A 131 1.18 -10.00 -6.09
C ALA A 131 1.97 -11.32 -6.14
#